data_AF-A0A8T4V5Z1-F1
#
_entry.id   AF-A0A8T4V5Z1-F1
#
_cell.length_a   1.000
_cell.length_b   1.000
_cell.length_c   1.000
_cell.angle_alpha   90.00
_cell.angle_beta   90.00
_cell.angle_gamma   90.00
#
_symmetry.space_group_name_H-M   'P 1'
#
loop_
_entity.id
_entity.type
_entity.pdbx_description
1 polymer ?
#
loop_
_entity_poly.entity_id
_entity_poly.type
_entity_poly.pdbx_seq_one_letter_code
_entity_poly.pdbx_strand_id
1 'polypeptide(L)'
;MNSKKLAMILGISVLLPMFIVLFMQAVYTEPKYEDYCNTSFYDVPMMGKISDNCSYNYGQDYYDCLNQRGQTDFKYDSEGCQVFDKCNFCSLEFENAREVYNRN
;
A
#
# COMPACT_ATOMS: atom_id res chain seq x y z
N MET A 1 -12.82 52.03 -13.08
CA MET A 1 -13.06 50.80 -12.28
C MET A 1 -12.82 51.13 -10.82
N ASN A 2 -13.73 50.76 -9.91
CA ASN A 2 -13.59 51.12 -8.48
C ASN A 2 -12.34 50.45 -7.89
N SER A 3 -11.45 51.20 -7.25
CA SER A 3 -10.20 50.70 -6.65
C SER A 3 -10.44 49.56 -5.66
N LYS A 4 -11.56 49.60 -4.92
CA LYS A 4 -12.04 48.52 -4.05
C LYS A 4 -12.31 47.20 -4.80
N LYS A 5 -12.91 47.26 -5.99
CA LYS A 5 -13.17 46.08 -6.82
C LYS A 5 -11.87 45.51 -7.39
N LEU A 6 -10.94 46.36 -7.81
CA LEU A 6 -9.63 45.93 -8.31
C LEU A 6 -8.82 45.18 -7.22
N ALA A 7 -8.76 45.74 -6.00
CA ALA A 7 -8.08 45.11 -4.88
C ALA A 7 -8.69 43.75 -4.50
N MET A 8 -10.03 43.65 -4.53
CA MET A 8 -10.72 42.39 -4.27
C MET A 8 -10.40 41.31 -5.31
N ILE A 9 -10.39 41.67 -6.60
CA ILE A 9 -10.07 40.74 -7.68
C ILE A 9 -8.63 40.26 -7.56
N LEU A 10 -7.68 41.16 -7.28
CA LEU A 10 -6.27 40.79 -7.06
C LEU A 10 -6.10 39.87 -5.85
N GLY A 11 -6.83 40.12 -4.75
CA GLY A 11 -6.81 39.24 -3.58
C GLY A 11 -7.31 37.83 -3.90
N ILE A 12 -8.46 37.71 -4.56
CA ILE A 12 -9.03 36.41 -4.96
C ILE A 12 -8.10 35.71 -5.95
N SER A 13 -7.52 36.44 -6.90
CA SER A 13 -6.59 35.90 -7.89
C SER A 13 -5.38 35.19 -7.27
N VAL A 14 -4.94 35.61 -6.08
CA VAL A 14 -3.80 35.01 -5.39
C VAL A 14 -4.24 33.94 -4.38
N LEU A 15 -5.33 34.20 -3.65
CA LEU A 15 -5.80 33.29 -2.60
C LEU A 15 -6.48 32.02 -3.16
N LEU A 16 -7.21 32.14 -4.27
CA LEU A 16 -7.93 31.01 -4.86
C LEU A 16 -7.01 29.86 -5.29
N PRO A 17 -5.92 30.08 -6.06
CA PRO A 17 -5.03 28.98 -6.43
C PRO A 17 -4.33 28.37 -5.20
N MET A 18 -3.93 29.18 -4.22
CA MET A 18 -3.36 28.68 -2.97
C MET A 18 -4.34 27.79 -2.20
N PHE A 19 -5.60 28.22 -2.12
CA PHE A 19 -6.67 27.44 -1.49
C PHE A 19 -6.90 26.12 -2.21
N ILE A 20 -6.94 26.11 -3.55
CA ILE A 20 -7.14 24.89 -4.33
C ILE A 20 -6.00 23.89 -4.07
N VAL A 21 -4.74 24.33 -4.09
CA VAL A 21 -3.60 23.43 -3.85
C VAL A 21 -3.64 22.83 -2.44
N LEU A 22 -3.87 23.66 -1.42
CA LEU A 22 -3.97 23.18 -0.04
C LEU A 22 -5.17 22.26 0.17
N PHE A 23 -6.30 22.56 -0.49
CA PHE A 23 -7.49 21.73 -0.45
C PHE A 23 -7.24 20.36 -1.10
N MET A 24 -6.57 20.32 -2.26
CA MET A 24 -6.21 19.06 -2.91
C MET A 24 -5.29 18.22 -2.03
N GLN A 25 -4.29 18.82 -1.38
CA GLN A 25 -3.42 18.10 -0.44
C GLN A 25 -4.16 17.59 0.81
N ALA A 26 -5.20 18.31 1.26
CA ALA A 26 -5.98 17.91 2.43
C ALA A 26 -6.99 16.79 2.11
N VAL A 27 -7.52 16.74 0.89
CA VAL A 27 -8.52 15.74 0.45
C VAL A 27 -7.86 14.51 -0.17
N TYR A 28 -6.79 14.69 -0.93
CA TYR A 28 -6.00 13.62 -1.52
C TYR A 28 -4.75 13.44 -0.68
N THR A 29 -4.85 12.62 0.35
CA THR A 29 -3.68 12.22 1.15
C THR A 29 -2.84 11.21 0.38
N GLU A 30 -1.52 11.37 0.46
CA GLU A 30 -0.58 10.40 -0.08
C GLU A 30 -0.85 9.01 0.53
N PRO A 31 -1.00 7.95 -0.30
CA PRO A 31 -1.19 6.60 0.21
C PRO A 31 0.07 6.17 0.96
N LYS A 32 -0.08 5.67 2.19
CA LYS A 32 1.05 5.16 2.98
C LYS A 32 1.08 3.64 2.94
N TYR A 33 2.27 3.07 2.89
CA TYR A 33 2.46 1.61 2.84
C TYR A 33 1.76 0.89 4.01
N GLU A 34 1.81 1.49 5.21
CA GLU A 34 1.19 0.99 6.44
C GLU A 34 -0.35 0.87 6.38
N ASP A 35 -1.01 1.63 5.51
CA ASP A 35 -2.47 1.56 5.33
C ASP A 35 -2.89 0.34 4.50
N TYR A 36 -1.98 -0.22 3.71
CA TYR A 36 -2.22 -1.38 2.83
C TYR A 36 -1.59 -2.64 3.39
N CYS A 37 -0.31 -2.56 3.75
CA CYS A 37 0.48 -3.66 4.25
C CYS A 37 0.60 -3.57 5.78
N ASN A 38 -0.28 -4.29 6.48
CA ASN A 38 -0.19 -4.48 7.92
C ASN A 38 0.85 -5.57 8.24
N THR A 39 2.11 -5.32 7.93
CA THR A 39 3.22 -6.21 8.25
C THR A 39 3.90 -5.73 9.54
N SER A 40 3.55 -6.36 10.65
CA SER A 40 4.41 -6.30 11.83
C SER A 40 5.67 -7.12 11.54
N PHE A 41 6.75 -6.44 11.17
CA PHE A 41 8.06 -7.04 10.90
C PHE A 41 8.62 -7.93 12.05
N TYR A 42 7.98 -7.89 13.22
CA TYR A 42 8.46 -8.52 14.45
C TYR A 42 7.51 -9.56 15.05
N ASP A 43 6.32 -9.82 14.49
CA ASP A 43 5.31 -10.64 15.20
C ASP A 43 5.40 -12.13 14.92
N VAL A 44 6.14 -12.56 13.90
CA VAL A 44 6.29 -13.99 13.62
C VAL A 44 7.60 -14.50 14.22
N PRO A 45 7.56 -15.27 15.32
CA PRO A 45 8.76 -15.87 15.88
C PRO A 45 9.40 -16.78 14.83
N MET A 46 10.68 -16.55 14.54
CA MET A 46 11.46 -17.47 13.69
C MET A 46 11.48 -18.84 14.37
N MET A 47 10.95 -19.88 13.71
CA MET A 47 11.03 -21.23 14.24
C MET A 47 12.49 -21.67 14.31
N GLY A 48 12.92 -22.12 15.50
CA GLY A 48 14.33 -22.44 15.78
C GLY A 48 14.81 -23.80 15.26
N LYS A 49 13.93 -24.64 14.69
CA LYS A 49 14.29 -25.93 14.09
C LYS A 49 13.48 -26.17 12.84
N ILE A 50 14.15 -26.20 11.69
CA ILE A 50 13.59 -26.64 10.41
C ILE A 50 13.83 -28.15 10.33
N SER A 51 12.79 -28.93 10.06
CA SER A 51 12.93 -30.37 9.78
C SER A 51 13.71 -30.57 8.48
N ASP A 52 14.68 -31.49 8.47
CA ASP A 52 15.45 -31.83 7.25
C ASP A 52 14.56 -32.50 6.17
N ASN A 53 13.32 -32.87 6.51
CA ASN A 53 12.40 -33.61 5.64
C ASN A 53 11.29 -32.73 5.02
N CYS A 54 11.41 -31.41 5.00
CA CYS A 54 10.39 -30.56 4.40
C CYS A 54 10.26 -30.81 2.89
N SER A 55 9.12 -31.35 2.46
CA SER A 55 8.74 -31.45 1.05
C SER A 55 8.00 -30.18 0.64
N TYR A 56 8.68 -29.27 -0.06
CA TYR A 56 8.07 -28.05 -0.58
C TYR A 56 7.27 -28.37 -1.84
N ASN A 57 6.02 -28.79 -1.68
CA ASN A 57 5.08 -28.94 -2.77
C ASN A 57 3.92 -27.96 -2.59
N TYR A 58 4.04 -26.80 -3.23
CA TYR A 58 3.01 -25.77 -3.16
C TYR A 58 1.90 -26.06 -4.16
N GLY A 59 0.64 -25.89 -3.71
CA GLY A 59 -0.54 -26.07 -4.56
C GLY A 59 -0.68 -25.00 -5.64
N GLN A 60 -1.69 -25.15 -6.50
CA GLN A 60 -1.98 -24.21 -7.58
C GLN A 60 -2.16 -22.77 -7.09
N ASP A 61 -2.79 -22.59 -5.92
CA ASP A 61 -3.04 -21.28 -5.30
C ASP A 61 -1.77 -20.45 -5.09
N TYR A 62 -0.63 -21.10 -4.82
CA TYR A 62 0.67 -20.44 -4.71
C TYR A 62 1.11 -19.84 -6.04
N TYR A 63 1.03 -20.62 -7.13
CA TYR A 63 1.40 -20.16 -8.45
C TYR A 63 0.44 -19.09 -8.96
N ASP A 64 -0.85 -19.22 -8.67
CA ASP A 64 -1.86 -18.22 -9.02
C ASP A 64 -1.59 -16.90 -8.29
N CYS A 65 -1.18 -16.94 -7.02
CA CYS A 65 -0.75 -15.76 -6.27
C CYS A 65 0.42 -15.04 -6.95
N LEU A 66 1.47 -15.78 -7.34
CA LEU A 66 2.64 -15.22 -8.01
C LEU A 66 2.28 -14.61 -9.37
N ASN A 67 1.42 -15.30 -10.15
CA ASN A 67 0.97 -14.82 -11.46
C ASN A 67 0.17 -13.52 -11.34
N GLN A 68 -0.54 -13.32 -10.24
CA GLN A 68 -1.30 -12.10 -9.95
C GLN A 68 -0.44 -11.00 -9.28
N ARG A 69 0.89 -11.18 -9.21
CA ARG A 69 1.82 -10.27 -8.53
C ARG A 69 1.53 -10.09 -7.03
N GLY A 70 0.87 -11.08 -6.42
CA GLY A 70 0.69 -11.14 -4.98
C GLY A 70 1.94 -11.63 -4.27
N GLN A 71 2.03 -11.32 -2.98
CA GLN A 71 3.04 -11.83 -2.07
C GLN A 71 2.46 -13.04 -1.32
N THR A 72 3.25 -14.11 -1.19
CA THR A 72 2.80 -15.33 -0.51
C THR A 72 3.14 -15.24 0.96
N ASP A 73 2.12 -15.40 1.81
CA ASP A 73 2.30 -15.53 3.25
C ASP A 73 2.32 -17.02 3.59
N PHE A 74 3.31 -17.42 4.38
CA PHE A 74 3.51 -18.80 4.81
C PHE A 74 3.21 -18.94 6.29
N LYS A 75 2.62 -20.07 6.64
CA LYS A 75 2.60 -20.59 8.00
C LYS A 75 3.57 -21.75 8.11
N TYR A 76 3.84 -22.15 9.35
CA TYR A 76 4.62 -23.34 9.63
C TYR A 76 3.68 -24.43 10.14
N ASP A 77 3.85 -25.65 9.63
CA ASP A 77 3.16 -26.81 10.17
C ASP A 77 3.81 -27.30 11.48
N SER A 78 3.31 -28.42 12.01
CA SER A 78 3.84 -29.05 13.23
C SER A 78 5.29 -29.54 13.11
N GLU A 79 5.80 -29.71 11.89
CA GLU A 79 7.18 -30.12 11.62
C GLU A 79 8.10 -28.92 11.37
N GLY A 80 7.55 -27.71 11.37
CA GLY A 80 8.28 -26.48 11.08
C GLY A 80 8.54 -26.26 9.60
N CYS A 81 7.79 -26.93 8.72
CA CYS A 81 7.86 -26.73 7.28
C CYS A 81 6.94 -25.59 6.84
N GLN A 82 7.38 -24.82 5.85
CA GLN A 82 6.58 -23.73 5.29
C GLN A 82 5.43 -24.28 4.47
N VAL A 83 4.22 -23.91 4.86
CA VAL A 83 2.99 -24.21 4.14
C VAL A 83 2.36 -22.90 3.70
N PHE A 84 1.93 -22.84 2.44
CA PHE A 84 1.21 -21.68 1.93
C PHE A 84 -0.04 -21.43 2.78
N ASP A 85 -0.21 -20.20 3.26
CA ASP A 85 -1.38 -19.79 4.05
C ASP A 85 -2.32 -18.93 3.21
N LYS A 86 -1.80 -17.83 2.66
CA LYS A 86 -2.61 -16.88 1.90
C LYS A 86 -1.78 -16.08 0.91
N CYS A 87 -2.48 -15.54 -0.08
CA CYS A 87 -1.93 -14.54 -0.99
C CYS A 87 -2.26 -13.14 -0.48
N ASN A 88 -1.26 -12.28 -0.39
CA ASN A 88 -1.35 -10.92 0.07
C ASN A 88 -1.08 -9.95 -1.08
N PHE A 89 -2.07 -9.12 -1.42
CA PHE A 89 -1.98 -8.15 -2.50
C PHE A 89 -1.62 -6.75 -2.02
N CYS A 90 -1.25 -6.57 -0.74
CA CYS A 90 -1.07 -5.25 -0.16
C CYS A 90 -0.07 -4.38 -0.93
N SER A 91 1.04 -4.97 -1.40
CA SER A 91 2.04 -4.26 -2.20
C SER A 91 1.46 -3.81 -3.55
N LEU A 92 0.64 -4.65 -4.19
CA LEU A 92 -0.02 -4.31 -5.45
C LEU A 92 -1.08 -3.21 -5.26
N GLU A 93 -1.88 -3.30 -4.21
CA GLU A 93 -2.88 -2.30 -3.87
C GLU A 93 -2.26 -0.95 -3.54
N PHE A 94 -1.16 -0.94 -2.79
CA PHE A 94 -0.36 0.25 -2.52
C PHE A 94 0.19 0.87 -3.81
N GLU A 95 0.79 0.06 -4.68
CA GLU A 95 1.31 0.53 -5.97
C GLU A 95 0.20 1.14 -6.84
N ASN A 96 -0.97 0.49 -6.92
CA ASN A 96 -2.12 1.01 -7.65
C ASN A 96 -2.61 2.35 -7.08
N ALA A 97 -2.73 2.46 -5.75
CA ALA A 97 -3.13 3.70 -5.10
C ALA A 97 -2.11 4.83 -5.33
N ARG A 98 -0.82 4.50 -5.26
CA ARG A 98 0.28 5.43 -5.51
C ARG A 98 0.31 5.92 -6.96
N GLU A 99 0.05 5.03 -7.93
CA GLU A 99 -0.10 5.43 -9.32
C GLU A 99 -1.26 6.40 -9.54
N VAL A 100 -2.41 6.16 -8.89
CA VAL A 100 -3.57 7.06 -8.98
C VAL A 100 -3.24 8.41 -8.35
N TYR A 101 -2.56 8.42 -7.20
CA TYR A 101 -2.11 9.65 -6.54
C TYR A 101 -1.14 10.45 -7.42
N ASN A 102 -0.13 9.79 -8.02
CA ASN A 102 0.90 10.44 -8.84
C ASN A 102 0.39 10.96 -10.20
N ARG A 103 -0.77 10.49 -10.67
CA ARG A 103 -1.40 10.98 -11.90
C ARG A 103 -2.16 12.30 -11.70
N ASN A 104 -2.47 12.66 -10.45
CA ASN A 104 -3.16 13.90 -10.06
C ASN A 104 -2.17 14.97 -9.63
#